data_AF-A0A954RES1-F1
#
_entry.id   AF-A0A954RES1-F1
#
_cell.length_a   1.000
_cell.length_b   1.000
_cell.length_c   1.000
_cell.angle_alpha   90.00
_cell.angle_beta   90.00
_cell.angle_gamma   90.00
#
_symmetry.space_group_name_H-M   'P 1'
#
loop_
_entity.id
_entity.type
_entity.pdbx_description
1 polymer ?
#
loop_
_entity_poly.entity_id
_entity_poly.type
_entity_poly.pdbx_seq_one_letter_code
_entity_poly.pdbx_strand_id
1 'polypeptide(L)'
;MADASKLKIAVIGGDGTGPEVTAEALKVLKAIAAQEGIQYETTDFDFGGERYLRTGDILPDGAVEQLRGFDAIYLGAVGHPDVKPGILEKGLLL
;
A
#
# COMPACT_ATOMS: atom_id res chain seq x y z
N MET A 1 -4.19 -7.85 -30.92
CA MET A 1 -4.23 -6.95 -29.74
C MET A 1 -3.72 -7.78 -28.59
N ALA A 2 -2.58 -7.41 -28.00
CA ALA A 2 -2.00 -8.17 -26.90
C ALA A 2 -3.01 -8.22 -25.74
N ASP A 3 -3.12 -9.38 -25.12
CA ASP A 3 -3.94 -9.60 -23.92
C ASP A 3 -3.46 -8.62 -22.84
N ALA A 4 -4.21 -7.54 -22.61
CA ALA A 4 -3.81 -6.52 -21.66
C ALA A 4 -4.12 -7.03 -20.25
N SER A 5 -3.21 -7.84 -19.71
CA SER A 5 -3.29 -8.29 -18.31
C SER A 5 -3.39 -7.06 -17.40
N LYS A 6 -4.47 -7.01 -16.62
CA LYS A 6 -4.77 -5.95 -15.65
C LYS A 6 -3.64 -5.87 -14.60
N LEU A 7 -3.08 -4.68 -14.41
CA LEU A 7 -2.04 -4.44 -13.40
C LEU A 7 -2.61 -4.61 -11.99
N LYS A 8 -1.93 -5.37 -11.14
CA LYS A 8 -2.30 -5.56 -9.74
C LYS A 8 -1.47 -4.64 -8.86
N ILE A 9 -2.13 -3.75 -8.13
CA ILE A 9 -1.48 -2.78 -7.25
C ILE A 9 -1.89 -3.06 -5.81
N ALA A 10 -0.91 -3.36 -4.95
CA ALA A 10 -1.13 -3.39 -3.52
C ALA A 10 -1.14 -1.95 -3.01
N VAL A 11 -2.18 -1.53 -2.30
CA VAL A 11 -2.30 -0.19 -1.73
C VAL A 11 -2.11 -0.30 -0.22
N ILE A 12 -1.05 0.30 0.30
CA ILE A 12 -0.79 0.41 1.73
C ILE A 12 -0.95 1.88 2.09
N GLY A 13 -2.13 2.28 2.56
CA GLY A 13 -2.41 3.67 2.92
C GLY A 13 -1.52 4.17 4.07
N GLY A 14 -1.15 3.27 4.97
CA GLY A 14 -0.27 3.54 6.09
C GLY A 14 -0.93 4.43 7.15
N ASP A 15 -0.14 5.33 7.74
CA ASP A 15 -0.47 6.08 8.94
C ASP A 15 -0.55 7.60 8.72
N GLY A 16 -1.08 8.32 9.72
CA GLY A 16 -1.15 9.77 9.71
C GLY A 16 -1.94 10.30 8.50
N THR A 17 -1.32 11.15 7.69
CA THR A 17 -1.93 11.67 6.45
C THR A 17 -1.86 10.69 5.27
N GLY A 18 -1.19 9.55 5.43
CA GLY A 18 -0.99 8.54 4.39
C GLY A 18 -2.29 8.08 3.72
N PRO A 19 -3.34 7.67 4.48
CA PRO A 19 -4.61 7.24 3.91
C PRO A 19 -5.32 8.32 3.08
N GLU A 20 -5.33 9.56 3.56
CA GLU A 20 -6.01 10.68 2.89
C GLU A 20 -5.31 11.04 1.58
N VAL A 21 -3.97 11.15 1.60
CA VAL A 21 -3.18 11.47 0.40
C VAL A 21 -3.24 10.32 -0.61
N THR A 22 -3.17 9.07 -0.14
CA THR A 22 -3.31 7.88 -0.99
C THR A 22 -4.67 7.87 -1.70
N ALA A 23 -5.76 8.20 -1.00
CA ALA A 23 -7.08 8.25 -1.60
C ALA A 23 -7.17 9.28 -2.75
N GLU A 24 -6.57 10.46 -2.60
CA GLU A 24 -6.52 11.46 -3.66
C GLU A 24 -5.63 11.03 -4.83
N ALA A 25 -4.49 10.39 -4.55
CA ALA A 25 -3.62 9.86 -5.60
C ALA A 25 -4.30 8.78 -6.45
N LEU A 26 -5.11 7.91 -5.83
CA LEU A 26 -5.89 6.90 -6.56
C LEU A 26 -6.96 7.52 -7.47
N LYS A 27 -7.50 8.71 -7.15
CA LYS A 27 -8.38 9.45 -8.07
C LYS A 27 -7.63 9.92 -9.31
N VAL A 28 -6.40 10.42 -9.13
CA VAL A 28 -5.53 10.84 -10.24
C VAL A 28 -5.16 9.63 -11.10
N LEU A 29 -4.77 8.51 -10.48
CA LEU A 29 -4.47 7.26 -11.17
C LEU A 29 -5.67 6.78 -12.00
N LYS A 30 -6.87 6.83 -11.44
CA LYS A 30 -8.11 6.47 -12.15
C LYS A 30 -8.34 7.34 -13.38
N ALA A 31 -8.12 8.65 -13.26
CA ALA A 31 -8.32 9.59 -14.35
C ALA A 31 -7.35 9.32 -15.52
N ILE A 32 -6.05 9.16 -15.22
CA ILE A 32 -5.05 8.91 -16.28
C ILE A 32 -5.18 7.51 -16.87
N ALA A 33 -5.48 6.50 -16.06
CA ALA A 33 -5.66 5.13 -16.56
C ALA A 33 -6.81 5.03 -17.57
N ALA A 34 -7.91 5.75 -17.33
CA ALA A 34 -9.03 5.82 -18.27
C ALA A 34 -8.64 6.53 -19.58
N GLN A 35 -7.79 7.56 -19.52
CA GLN A 35 -7.31 8.29 -20.70
C GLN A 35 -6.33 7.45 -21.55
N GLU A 36 -5.43 6.72 -20.89
CA GLU A 36 -4.35 5.95 -21.55
C GLU A 36 -4.74 4.50 -21.87
N GLY A 37 -5.98 4.09 -21.54
CA GLY A 37 -6.47 2.73 -21.76
C GLY A 37 -5.77 1.68 -20.88
N ILE A 38 -5.24 2.07 -19.73
CA ILE A 38 -4.56 1.18 -18.77
C ILE A 38 -5.61 0.54 -17.86
N GLN A 39 -5.57 -0.79 -17.73
CA GLN A 39 -6.40 -1.52 -16.79
C GLN A 39 -5.61 -1.89 -15.54
N TYR A 40 -6.16 -1.62 -14.36
CA TYR A 40 -5.56 -1.98 -13.08
C TYR A 40 -6.61 -2.38 -12.04
N GLU A 41 -6.19 -3.13 -11.02
CA GLU A 41 -6.91 -3.37 -9.76
C GLU A 41 -6.06 -3.01 -8.56
N THR A 42 -6.74 -2.58 -7.51
CA THR A 42 -6.13 -2.31 -6.21
C THR A 42 -6.57 -3.37 -5.20
N THR A 43 -5.67 -3.73 -4.29
CA THR A 43 -6.01 -4.44 -3.06
C THR A 43 -5.43 -3.66 -1.90
N ASP A 44 -6.30 -3.26 -0.98
CA ASP A 44 -5.92 -2.46 0.19
C ASP A 44 -5.37 -3.35 1.32
N PHE A 45 -4.31 -2.87 1.95
CA PHE A 45 -3.65 -3.49 3.10
C PHE A 45 -3.58 -2.49 4.25
N ASP A 46 -3.84 -2.96 5.46
CA ASP A 46 -3.87 -2.15 6.68
C ASP A 46 -2.52 -2.08 7.39
N PHE A 47 -1.41 -2.31 6.68
CA PHE A 47 -0.07 -2.27 7.27
C PHE A 47 0.30 -0.85 7.70
N GLY A 48 0.74 -0.72 8.95
CA GLY A 48 1.00 0.57 9.58
C GLY A 48 1.09 0.44 11.10
N GLY A 49 1.38 1.56 11.76
CA GLY A 49 1.45 1.68 13.21
C GLY A 49 0.14 1.35 13.92
N GLU A 50 -1.02 1.72 13.36
CA GLU A 50 -2.32 1.36 13.95
C GLU A 50 -2.54 -0.16 14.05
N ARG A 51 -2.15 -0.90 12.99
CA ARG A 51 -2.17 -2.36 13.00
C ARG A 51 -1.16 -2.92 13.99
N TYR A 52 0.07 -2.39 13.98
CA TYR A 52 1.12 -2.81 14.91
C TYR A 52 0.69 -2.63 16.38
N LEU A 53 0.04 -1.52 16.73
CA LEU A 53 -0.47 -1.31 18.08
C LEU A 53 -1.60 -2.28 18.46
N ARG A 54 -2.42 -2.68 17.48
CA ARG A 54 -3.52 -3.63 17.68
C ARG A 54 -3.07 -5.08 17.79
N THR A 55 -2.07 -5.50 17.00
CA THR A 55 -1.70 -6.93 16.88
C THR A 55 -0.31 -7.26 17.38
N GLY A 56 0.58 -6.27 17.51
CA GLY A 56 2.00 -6.45 17.80
C GLY A 56 2.85 -6.77 16.56
N ASP A 57 2.22 -6.97 15.39
CA ASP A 57 2.91 -7.38 14.17
C ASP A 57 3.11 -6.19 13.23
N ILE A 58 4.33 -6.00 12.74
CA ILE A 58 4.63 -4.98 11.72
C ILE A 58 4.12 -5.44 10.35
N LEU A 59 4.53 -6.64 9.95
CA LEU A 59 4.03 -7.37 8.79
C LEU A 59 3.57 -8.76 9.26
N PRO A 60 2.35 -9.22 8.92
CA PRO A 60 1.93 -10.57 9.22
C PRO A 60 2.75 -11.61 8.44
N ASP A 61 2.79 -12.84 8.97
CA ASP A 61 3.38 -13.98 8.27
C ASP A 61 2.78 -14.13 6.87
N GLY A 62 3.64 -14.31 5.86
CA GLY A 62 3.23 -14.46 4.46
C GLY A 62 2.88 -13.15 3.74
N ALA A 63 2.93 -11.99 4.41
CA ALA A 63 2.63 -10.71 3.78
C ALA A 63 3.57 -10.40 2.61
N VAL A 64 4.86 -10.71 2.75
CA VAL A 64 5.85 -10.48 1.68
C VAL A 64 5.55 -11.37 0.48
N GLU A 65 5.26 -12.64 0.69
CA GLU A 65 4.87 -13.59 -0.36
C GLU A 65 3.59 -13.14 -1.07
N GLN A 66 2.61 -12.62 -0.32
CA GLN A 66 1.40 -12.05 -0.90
C GLN A 66 1.71 -10.80 -1.74
N LEU A 67 2.52 -9.86 -1.21
CA LEU A 67 2.90 -8.64 -1.91
C LEU A 67 3.71 -8.91 -3.18
N ARG A 68 4.52 -9.99 -3.22
CA ARG A 68 5.22 -10.44 -4.45
C ARG A 68 4.27 -10.81 -5.59
N GLY A 69 2.99 -11.09 -5.30
CA GLY A 69 1.98 -11.38 -6.31
C GLY A 69 1.41 -10.14 -7.01
N PHE A 70 1.80 -8.93 -6.58
CA PHE A 70 1.38 -7.66 -7.18
C PHE A 70 2.46 -7.12 -8.10
N ASP A 71 2.05 -6.37 -9.13
CA ASP A 71 2.96 -5.72 -10.08
C ASP A 71 3.58 -4.46 -9.48
N ALA A 72 2.88 -3.81 -8.54
CA ALA A 72 3.36 -2.63 -7.84
C ALA A 72 2.79 -2.53 -6.42
N ILE A 73 3.49 -1.77 -5.57
CA ILE A 73 3.01 -1.35 -4.25
C ILE A 73 2.88 0.17 -4.27
N TYR A 74 1.69 0.68 -4.01
CA TYR A 74 1.44 2.09 -3.71
C TYR A 74 1.46 2.26 -2.18
N LEU A 75 2.54 2.81 -1.65
CA LEU A 75 2.74 3.02 -0.22
C LEU A 75 2.57 4.49 0.13
N GLY A 76 1.69 4.77 1.09
CA GLY A 76 1.49 6.08 1.69
C GLY A 76 2.59 6.42 2.72
N ALA A 77 2.18 7.00 3.85
CA ALA A 77 3.10 7.36 4.92
C ALA A 77 3.16 6.24 5.97
N VAL A 78 4.31 6.02 6.60
CA VAL A 78 4.48 5.02 7.67
C VAL A 78 5.05 5.70 8.90
N GLY A 79 4.45 5.44 10.05
CA GLY A 79 4.90 5.99 11.33
C GLY A 79 3.73 6.30 12.27
N HIS A 80 3.95 6.17 13.57
CA HIS A 80 2.91 6.43 14.56
C HIS A 80 3.51 7.12 15.80
N PRO A 81 2.87 8.16 16.37
CA PRO A 81 3.42 8.90 17.52
C PRO A 81 3.75 8.04 18.74
N ASP A 82 2.93 7.01 18.98
CA ASP A 82 3.09 6.09 20.11
C ASP A 82 4.05 4.91 19.84
N VAL A 83 4.65 4.84 18.64
CA VAL A 83 5.61 3.79 18.29
C VAL A 83 7.01 4.38 18.18
N LYS A 84 7.98 3.73 18.84
CA LYS A 84 9.37 4.22 18.83
C LYS A 84 9.91 4.28 17.40
N PRO A 85 10.58 5.39 17.01
CA PRO A 85 11.19 5.51 15.69
C PRO A 85 12.13 4.35 15.36
N GLY A 86 12.06 3.88 14.11
CA GLY A 86 12.86 2.77 13.60
C GLY A 86 12.26 1.38 13.86
N ILE A 87 11.09 1.26 14.48
CA ILE A 87 10.37 -0.02 14.57
C ILE A 87 9.60 -0.25 13.25
N LEU A 88 8.69 0.64 12.89
CA LEU A 88 7.82 0.48 11.73
C LEU A 88 8.61 0.60 10.42
N GLU A 89 9.51 1.57 10.33
CA GLU A 89 10.29 1.85 9.13
C GLU A 89 11.22 0.70 8.80
N LYS A 90 11.85 0.09 9.80
CA LYS A 90 12.74 -1.07 9.56
C LYS A 90 11.99 -2.34 9.23
N GLY A 91 10.78 -2.52 9.73
CA GLY A 91 10.01 -3.73 9.45
C GLY A 91 9.23 -3.68 8.14
N LEU A 92 8.85 -2.49 7.68
CA LEU A 92 7.99 -2.32 6.51
C LEU A 92 8.75 -1.80 5.27
N LEU A 93 9.79 -0.98 5.44
CA LEU A 93 10.51 -0.34 4.33
C LEU A 93 11.90 -0.93 4.02
N LEU A 94 12.53 -1.64 4.97
CA LEU A 94 13.93 -2.09 4.89
C LEU A 94 14.05 -3.61 5.06
#